data_AF-A0A1N6QG88-F1
#
_entry.id   AF-A0A1N6QG88-F1
#
_cell.length_a   1.000
_cell.length_b   1.000
_cell.length_c   1.000
_cell.angle_alpha   90.00
_cell.angle_beta   90.00
_cell.angle_gamma   90.00
#
_symmetry.space_group_name_H-M   'P 1'
#
loop_
_entity.id
_entity.type
_entity.pdbx_description
1 polymer ?
#
loop_
_entity_poly.entity_id
_entity_poly.type
_entity_poly.pdbx_seq_one_letter_code
_entity_poly.pdbx_strand_id
1 'polypeptide(L)'
;MQSSKFIALAVAGVMAAGLLTATESKAYDPCQRALQELQEAEAAWYRWMRNNCPRSGPCTNNERGHMLVDRVNIARAQVQRECY
;
A
#
# COMPACT_ATOMS: atom_id res chain seq x y z
N MET A 1 -1.08 61.97 -10.54
CA MET A 1 0.07 61.36 -9.82
C MET A 1 -0.47 61.03 -8.43
N GLN A 2 -0.56 59.82 -7.90
CA GLN A 2 0.12 58.55 -8.14
C GLN A 2 -0.80 57.48 -7.53
N SER A 3 -1.38 56.59 -8.33
CA SER A 3 -2.25 55.51 -7.83
C SER A 3 -1.38 54.38 -7.28
N SER A 4 -1.49 54.13 -5.98
CA SER A 4 -0.89 52.99 -5.29
C SER A 4 -1.49 51.68 -5.80
N LYS A 5 -0.60 50.76 -6.19
CA LYS A 5 -0.92 49.43 -6.70
C LYS A 5 -1.41 48.53 -5.55
N PHE A 6 -2.70 48.20 -5.53
CA PHE A 6 -3.19 47.03 -4.81
C PHE A 6 -3.02 45.82 -5.72
N ILE A 7 -2.01 45.00 -5.45
CA ILE A 7 -1.88 43.67 -6.04
C ILE A 7 -2.77 42.75 -5.21
N ALA A 8 -4.03 42.59 -5.63
CA ALA A 8 -4.86 41.47 -5.20
C ALA A 8 -4.54 40.29 -6.12
N LEU A 9 -3.74 39.34 -5.64
CA LEU A 9 -3.62 38.03 -6.28
C LEU A 9 -4.94 37.29 -6.08
N ALA A 10 -5.84 37.42 -7.05
CA ALA A 10 -6.99 36.55 -7.23
C ALA A 10 -6.64 35.53 -8.30
N VAL A 11 -6.08 34.38 -7.88
CA VAL A 11 -5.91 33.22 -8.77
C VAL A 11 -6.08 31.94 -7.98
N ALA A 12 -6.72 30.98 -8.63
CA ALA A 12 -6.94 29.59 -8.28
C ALA A 12 -8.10 29.38 -7.29
N GLY A 13 -9.22 28.79 -7.70
CA GLY A 13 -9.44 28.05 -8.93
C GLY A 13 -10.65 27.17 -8.69
N VAL A 14 -11.53 27.20 -9.68
CA VAL A 14 -12.61 26.26 -9.90
C VAL A 14 -12.13 24.82 -9.63
N MET A 15 -12.52 24.25 -8.50
CA MET A 15 -12.70 22.81 -8.37
C MET A 15 -14.21 22.60 -8.54
N ALA A 16 -14.73 22.59 -9.77
CA ALA A 16 -14.99 21.35 -10.51
C ALA A 16 -15.72 20.36 -9.60
N ALA A 17 -17.06 20.34 -9.55
CA ALA A 17 -17.91 19.80 -10.61
C ALA A 17 -17.21 18.64 -11.33
N GLY A 18 -17.09 17.51 -10.63
CA GLY A 18 -16.54 16.27 -11.15
C GLY A 18 -17.26 15.08 -10.54
N LEU A 19 -18.31 14.64 -11.23
CA LEU A 19 -18.67 13.23 -11.45
C LEU A 19 -18.88 12.42 -10.15
N LEU A 20 -20.10 12.03 -9.73
CA LEU A 20 -20.90 11.00 -10.42
C LEU A 20 -20.09 10.10 -11.38
N THR A 21 -18.90 9.67 -10.99
CA THR A 21 -18.38 8.41 -11.50
C THR A 21 -19.18 7.38 -10.73
N ALA A 22 -20.09 6.70 -11.43
CA ALA A 22 -20.38 5.31 -11.13
C ALA A 22 -19.05 4.71 -10.67
N THR A 23 -18.96 4.28 -9.41
CA THR A 23 -17.92 3.32 -9.06
C THR A 23 -18.27 2.16 -9.96
N GLU A 24 -17.65 2.12 -11.14
CA GLU A 24 -17.47 0.88 -11.88
C GLU A 24 -17.13 -0.09 -10.78
N SER A 25 -18.02 -1.07 -10.60
CA SER A 25 -17.68 -2.27 -9.91
C SER A 25 -16.35 -2.68 -10.54
N LYS A 26 -15.23 -2.32 -9.90
CA LYS A 26 -13.99 -3.03 -10.10
C LYS A 26 -14.43 -4.43 -9.80
N ALA A 27 -14.66 -5.21 -10.87
CA ALA A 27 -15.05 -6.59 -10.76
C ALA A 27 -14.10 -7.14 -9.71
N TYR A 28 -14.68 -7.60 -8.60
CA TYR A 28 -13.92 -8.06 -7.46
C TYR A 28 -12.99 -9.14 -8.01
N ASP A 29 -11.74 -8.77 -8.25
CA ASP A 29 -10.76 -9.65 -8.84
C ASP A 29 -10.07 -10.33 -7.67
N PRO A 30 -10.45 -11.59 -7.36
CA PRO A 30 -9.88 -12.29 -6.24
C PRO A 30 -8.36 -12.44 -6.39
N CYS A 31 -7.85 -12.50 -7.62
CA CYS A 31 -6.42 -12.53 -7.90
C CYS A 31 -5.76 -11.20 -7.50
N GLN A 32 -6.32 -10.06 -7.90
CA GLN A 32 -5.76 -8.75 -7.54
C GLN A 32 -5.69 -8.56 -6.03
N ARG A 33 -6.73 -8.98 -5.30
CA ARG A 33 -6.73 -8.93 -3.83
C ARG A 33 -5.68 -9.87 -3.24
N ALA A 34 -5.58 -11.11 -3.73
CA ALA A 34 -4.59 -12.07 -3.25
C ALA A 34 -3.15 -11.56 -3.47
N LEU A 35 -2.88 -10.91 -4.61
CA LEU A 35 -1.60 -10.27 -4.89
C LEU A 35 -1.30 -9.13 -3.91
N GLN A 36 -2.30 -8.32 -3.57
CA GLN A 36 -2.14 -7.25 -2.57
C GLN A 36 -1.85 -7.83 -1.17
N GLU A 37 -2.58 -8.87 -0.76
CA GLU A 37 -2.35 -9.55 0.52
C GLU A 37 -0.93 -10.14 0.60
N LEU A 38 -0.43 -10.71 -0.50
CA LEU A 38 0.94 -11.19 -0.60
C LEU A 38 1.97 -10.06 -0.44
N GLN A 39 1.80 -8.95 -1.15
CA GLN A 39 2.69 -7.78 -1.03
C GLN A 39 2.73 -7.25 0.40
N GLU A 40 1.59 -7.15 1.07
CA GLU A 40 1.51 -6.70 2.46
C GLU A 40 2.19 -7.68 3.44
N ALA A 41 2.02 -8.99 3.22
CA ALA A 41 2.67 -10.03 4.02
C ALA A 41 4.19 -10.00 3.85
N GLU A 42 4.68 -9.92 2.61
CA GLU A 42 6.12 -9.83 2.32
C GLU A 42 6.72 -8.54 2.90
N ALA A 43 6.05 -7.39 2.74
CA ALA A 43 6.50 -6.13 3.33
C ALA A 43 6.56 -6.18 4.87
N ALA A 44 5.60 -6.86 5.52
CA ALA A 44 5.64 -7.08 6.96
C ALA A 44 6.83 -7.96 7.38
N TRP A 45 7.08 -9.05 6.65
CA TRP A 45 8.23 -9.94 6.86
C TRP A 45 9.56 -9.21 6.70
N TYR A 46 9.75 -8.47 5.60
CA TYR A 46 10.97 -7.70 5.34
C TYR A 46 11.23 -6.61 6.38
N ARG A 47 10.17 -5.89 6.81
CA ARG A 47 10.29 -4.90 7.89
C ARG A 47 10.71 -5.56 9.19
N TRP A 48 10.12 -6.72 9.52
CA TRP A 48 10.50 -7.46 10.71
C TRP A 48 11.95 -7.94 10.64
N MET A 49 12.38 -8.55 9.54
CA MET A 49 13.77 -8.98 9.35
C MET A 49 14.74 -7.83 9.51
N ARG A 50 14.47 -6.66 8.89
CA ARG A 50 15.33 -5.48 9.00
C ARG A 50 15.51 -5.00 10.45
N ASN A 51 14.46 -5.10 11.26
CA ASN A 51 14.45 -4.59 12.62
C ASN A 51 14.93 -5.61 13.67
N ASN A 52 14.85 -6.91 13.37
CA ASN A 52 15.06 -7.99 14.36
C ASN A 52 16.22 -8.93 13.98
N CYS A 53 16.70 -8.90 12.74
CA CYS A 53 17.82 -9.72 12.30
C CYS A 53 19.07 -8.85 12.09
N PRO A 54 20.04 -8.88 13.02
CA PRO A 54 21.32 -8.21 12.81
C PRO A 54 22.07 -8.84 11.61
N ARG A 55 22.98 -8.08 10.99
CA ARG A 55 23.80 -8.55 9.84
C ARG A 55 24.61 -9.82 10.13
N SER A 56 24.97 -10.03 11.39
CA SER A 56 25.67 -11.21 11.88
C SER A 56 25.06 -11.62 13.21
N GLY A 57 24.54 -12.84 13.28
CA GLY A 57 23.90 -13.39 14.48
C GLY A 57 22.44 -13.83 14.24
N PRO A 58 21.82 -14.46 15.25
CA PRO A 58 20.43 -14.91 15.16
C PRO A 58 19.46 -13.72 15.20
N CYS A 59 18.30 -13.87 14.56
CA CYS A 59 17.21 -12.93 14.72
C CYS A 59 16.66 -12.97 16.15
N THR A 60 16.20 -11.83 16.67
CA THR A 60 15.44 -11.76 17.91
C THR A 60 13.96 -12.05 17.64
N ASN A 61 13.24 -12.64 18.59
CA ASN A 61 11.81 -12.97 18.47
C ASN A 61 11.47 -13.92 17.29
N ASN A 62 12.19 -15.05 17.19
CA ASN A 62 12.03 -16.03 16.13
C ASN A 62 10.58 -16.52 15.94
N GLU A 63 9.79 -16.65 17.02
CA GLU A 63 8.37 -17.06 16.92
C GLU A 63 7.55 -16.09 16.08
N ARG A 64 7.68 -14.79 16.34
CA ARG A 64 7.04 -13.75 15.50
C ARG A 64 7.52 -13.86 14.05
N GLY A 65 8.79 -14.20 13.88
CA GLY A 65 9.36 -14.43 12.57
C GLY A 65 8.66 -15.57 11.82
N HIS A 66 8.57 -16.75 12.44
CA HIS A 66 7.90 -17.92 11.86
C HIS A 66 6.46 -17.62 11.45
N MET A 67 5.67 -16.94 12.31
CA MET A 67 4.29 -16.56 11.97
C MET A 67 4.19 -15.65 10.73
N LEU A 68 5.18 -14.77 10.53
CA LEU A 68 5.20 -13.89 9.36
C LEU A 68 5.58 -14.65 8.08
N VAL A 69 6.50 -15.62 8.17
CA VAL A 69 6.80 -16.54 7.05
C VAL A 69 5.57 -17.36 6.68
N ASP A 70 4.86 -17.91 7.67
CA ASP A 70 3.63 -18.67 7.43
C ASP A 70 2.57 -17.81 6.74
N ARG A 71 2.41 -16.55 7.17
CA ARG A 71 1.51 -15.60 6.50
C ARG A 71 1.87 -15.37 5.04
N VAL A 72 3.16 -15.22 4.72
CA VAL A 72 3.63 -15.08 3.33
C VAL A 72 3.30 -16.34 2.53
N ASN A 73 3.55 -17.53 3.09
CA ASN A 73 3.26 -18.80 2.42
C ASN A 73 1.75 -18.99 2.16
N ILE A 74 0.90 -18.63 3.11
CA ILE A 74 -0.56 -18.66 2.96
C ILE A 74 -0.99 -17.72 1.84
N ALA A 75 -0.47 -16.48 1.81
CA ALA A 75 -0.79 -15.51 0.78
C ALA A 75 -0.31 -15.96 -0.61
N ARG A 76 0.88 -16.58 -0.71
CA ARG A 76 1.35 -17.19 -1.97
C ARG A 76 0.42 -18.31 -2.43
N ALA A 77 -0.03 -19.16 -1.51
CA ALA A 77 -0.97 -20.22 -1.85
C ALA A 77 -2.34 -19.66 -2.29
N GLN A 78 -2.77 -18.53 -1.75
CA GLN A 78 -3.97 -17.83 -2.24
C GLN A 78 -3.77 -17.28 -3.65
N VAL A 79 -2.66 -16.59 -3.93
CA VAL A 79 -2.30 -16.15 -5.29
C VAL A 79 -2.29 -17.34 -6.25
N GLN A 80 -1.70 -18.46 -5.85
CA GLN A 80 -1.66 -19.68 -6.67
C GLN A 80 -3.05 -20.25 -6.98
N ARG A 81 -4.04 -20.09 -6.09
CA ARG A 81 -5.41 -20.60 -6.28
C ARG A 81 -6.30 -19.65 -7.07
N GLU A 82 -6.10 -18.34 -6.91
CA GLU A 82 -6.98 -17.32 -7.49
C GLU A 82 -6.47 -16.79 -8.83
N CYS A 83 -5.15 -16.86 -9.10
CA CYS A 83 -4.51 -16.28 -10.29
C CYS A 83 -4.04 -17.31 -11.33
N TYR A 84 -3.86 -18.58 -10.95
CA TYR A 84 -3.26 -19.65 -11.77
C TYR A 84 -4.09 -20.93 -11.69
#